data_AF-A0A1H2RKH7-F1
#
_entry.id   AF-A0A1H2RKH7-F1
#
_cell.length_a   1.000
_cell.length_b   1.000
_cell.length_c   1.000
_cell.angle_alpha   90.00
_cell.angle_beta   90.00
_cell.angle_gamma   90.00
#
_symmetry.space_group_name_H-M   'P 1'
#
loop_
_entity.id
_entity.type
_entity.pdbx_description
1 polymer ?
#
loop_
_entity_poly.entity_id
_entity_poly.type
_entity_poly.pdbx_seq_one_letter_code
_entity_poly.pdbx_strand_id
1 'polypeptide(L)'
;MNTKNKNLEAAKKRVKELQGYYRHILIFVLVNGFLLLLQSGVLFKVLPDWFPTETYYYDWVNSNILFWGLILVVHTLLVFRHKFPFLKKWEERQIQKYMQEDEEKWR
;
A
#
# COMPACT_ATOMS: atom_id res chain seq x y z
N MET A 1 -7.26 8.75 -33.78
CA MET A 1 -6.92 9.04 -32.36
C MET A 1 -5.45 9.41 -32.26
N ASN A 2 -5.11 10.63 -31.84
CA ASN A 2 -3.76 11.19 -31.86
C ASN A 2 -2.86 10.55 -30.78
N THR A 3 -1.75 9.93 -31.17
CA THR A 3 -0.82 9.18 -30.29
C THR A 3 -0.25 10.02 -29.14
N LYS A 4 -0.15 11.35 -29.30
CA LYS A 4 0.25 12.27 -28.22
C LYS A 4 -0.71 12.24 -27.02
N ASN A 5 -2.02 12.12 -27.24
CA ASN A 5 -3.00 12.10 -26.14
C ASN A 5 -2.94 10.80 -25.33
N LYS A 6 -2.75 9.64 -25.98
CA LYS A 6 -2.62 8.34 -25.30
C LYS A 6 -1.45 8.30 -24.31
N ASN A 7 -0.29 8.82 -24.72
CA ASN A 7 0.90 8.86 -23.85
C ASN A 7 0.70 9.82 -22.66
N LEU A 8 0.01 10.93 -22.87
CA LEU A 8 -0.22 11.94 -21.84
C LEU A 8 -1.25 11.46 -20.80
N GLU A 9 -2.30 10.74 -21.22
CA GLU A 9 -3.24 10.07 -20.32
C GLU A 9 -2.60 8.93 -19.52
N ALA A 10 -1.77 8.11 -20.17
CA ALA A 10 -1.03 7.06 -19.49
C ALA A 10 -0.11 7.63 -18.41
N ALA A 11 0.63 8.71 -18.72
CA ALA A 11 1.49 9.39 -17.75
C ALA A 11 0.68 10.00 -16.59
N LYS A 12 -0.46 10.64 -16.86
CA LYS A 12 -1.35 11.18 -15.81
C LYS A 12 -1.91 10.09 -14.90
N LYS A 13 -2.32 8.95 -15.44
CA LYS A 13 -2.79 7.80 -14.67
C LYS A 13 -1.71 7.31 -13.71
N ARG A 14 -0.46 7.21 -14.17
CA ARG A 14 0.69 6.84 -13.33
C ARG A 14 0.92 7.80 -12.18
N VAL A 15 0.93 9.10 -12.45
CA VAL A 15 1.12 10.12 -11.42
C VAL A 15 0.03 10.02 -10.36
N LYS A 16 -1.23 9.80 -10.77
CA LYS A 16 -2.36 9.62 -9.85
C LYS A 16 -2.24 8.35 -8.99
N GLU A 17 -1.79 7.24 -9.58
CA GLU A 17 -1.49 5.99 -8.85
C GLU A 17 -0.39 6.19 -7.81
N LEU A 18 0.72 6.85 -8.19
CA LEU A 18 1.82 7.16 -7.26
C LEU A 18 1.38 8.13 -6.15
N GLN A 19 0.62 9.18 -6.48
CA GLN A 19 0.14 10.14 -5.49
C GLN A 19 -0.75 9.48 -4.44
N GLY A 20 -1.62 8.55 -4.85
CA GLY A 20 -2.44 7.75 -3.93
C GLY A 20 -1.58 6.89 -2.99
N TYR A 21 -0.54 6.24 -3.53
CA TYR A 21 0.41 5.42 -2.79
C TYR A 21 1.18 6.24 -1.74
N TYR A 22 1.75 7.39 -2.13
CA TYR A 22 2.49 8.26 -1.21
C TYR A 22 1.60 8.79 -0.09
N ARG A 23 0.34 9.14 -0.37
CA ARG A 23 -0.62 9.53 0.66
C ARG A 23 -0.86 8.39 1.66
N HIS A 24 -0.96 7.15 1.18
CA HIS A 24 -1.13 5.98 2.03
C HIS A 24 0.09 5.74 2.93
N ILE A 25 1.31 5.83 2.39
CA ILE A 25 2.55 5.75 3.19
C ILE A 25 2.59 6.88 4.22
N LEU A 26 2.27 8.12 3.82
CA LEU A 26 2.33 9.26 4.71
C LEU A 26 1.40 9.08 5.91
N ILE A 27 0.15 8.67 5.68
CA ILE A 27 -0.81 8.37 6.76
C ILE A 27 -0.29 7.20 7.60
N PHE A 28 0.23 6.14 6.99
CA PHE A 28 0.81 5.01 7.71
C PHE A 28 1.95 5.45 8.65
N VAL A 29 2.92 6.22 8.15
CA VAL A 29 4.06 6.69 8.95
C VAL A 29 3.60 7.64 10.06
N LEU A 30 2.68 8.57 9.77
CA LEU A 30 2.16 9.52 10.76
C LEU A 30 1.39 8.80 11.87
N VAL A 31 0.47 7.90 11.53
CA VAL A 31 -0.35 7.18 12.52
C VAL A 31 0.50 6.21 13.33
N ASN A 32 1.32 5.38 12.69
CA ASN A 32 2.16 4.40 13.39
C ASN A 32 3.27 5.10 14.20
N GLY A 33 3.86 6.17 13.67
CA GLY A 33 4.80 7.00 14.41
C GLY A 33 4.17 7.63 15.64
N PHE A 34 2.95 8.17 15.53
CA PHE A 34 2.21 8.69 16.67
C PHE A 34 1.89 7.60 17.70
N LEU A 35 1.44 6.41 17.27
CA LEU A 35 1.18 5.28 18.16
C LEU A 35 2.44 4.79 18.88
N LEU A 36 3.58 4.73 18.20
CA LEU A 36 4.87 4.39 18.82
C LEU A 36 5.31 5.44 19.84
N LEU A 37 5.10 6.73 19.54
CA LEU A 37 5.38 7.81 20.49
C LEU A 37 4.49 7.71 21.73
N LEU A 38 3.21 7.37 21.58
CA LEU A 38 2.32 7.08 22.69
C LEU A 38 2.81 5.86 23.48
N GLN A 39 3.13 4.74 22.82
CA GLN A 39 3.64 3.53 23.48
C GLN A 39 4.94 3.78 24.25
N SER A 40 5.83 4.64 23.73
CA SER A 40 7.10 4.99 24.38
C SER A 40 6.96 5.86 25.63
N GLY A 41 5.76 6.39 25.89
CA GLY A 41 5.47 7.25 27.03
C GLY A 41 6.02 8.67 26.95
N VAL A 42 6.67 9.05 25.84
CA VAL A 42 7.20 10.41 25.62
C VAL A 42 6.10 11.47 25.71
N LEU A 43 4.89 11.13 25.26
CA LEU A 43 3.72 12.01 25.28
C LEU A 43 2.92 11.96 26.58
N PHE A 44 3.20 11.02 27.50
CA PHE A 44 2.39 10.84 28.71
C PHE A 44 2.41 12.07 29.63
N LYS A 45 3.51 12.84 29.63
CA LYS A 45 3.60 14.10 30.40
C LYS A 45 2.71 15.23 29.88
N VAL A 46 2.23 15.12 28.65
CA VAL A 46 1.41 16.13 27.97
C VAL A 46 -0.05 15.68 27.85
N LEU A 47 -0.32 14.41 28.16
CA LEU A 47 -1.65 13.82 28.05
C LEU A 47 -2.43 13.98 29.36
N PRO A 48 -3.77 13.99 29.29
CA PRO A 48 -4.61 14.06 30.47
C PRO A 48 -4.45 12.84 31.40
N ASP A 49 -4.68 13.02 32.69
CA ASP A 49 -4.53 11.95 33.72
C ASP A 49 -5.46 10.73 33.49
N TRP A 50 -6.53 10.87 32.70
CA TRP A 50 -7.42 9.77 32.34
C TRP A 50 -6.90 8.90 31.19
N PHE A 51 -5.80 9.29 30.55
CA PHE A 51 -5.28 8.57 29.40
C PHE A 51 -4.60 7.27 29.84
N PRO A 52 -4.88 6.12 29.20
CA PRO A 52 -4.28 4.85 29.59
C PRO A 52 -2.76 4.88 29.36
N THR A 53 -1.99 4.86 30.43
CA THR A 53 -0.51 4.82 30.41
C THR A 53 0.05 3.41 30.52
N GLU A 54 -0.79 2.42 30.85
CA GLU A 54 -0.35 1.04 31.02
C GLU A 54 0.08 0.44 29.69
N THR A 55 1.23 -0.24 29.70
CA THR A 55 1.86 -0.81 28.50
C THR A 55 0.97 -1.83 27.78
N TYR A 56 0.15 -2.58 28.52
CA TYR A 56 -0.78 -3.58 27.96
C TYR A 56 -1.77 -2.98 26.95
N TYR A 57 -2.19 -1.72 27.12
CA TYR A 57 -3.09 -1.05 26.19
C TYR A 57 -2.45 -0.80 24.81
N TYR A 58 -1.12 -0.90 24.70
CA TYR A 58 -0.37 -0.65 23.48
C TYR A 58 0.24 -1.93 22.88
N ASP A 59 0.06 -3.10 23.48
CA ASP A 59 0.62 -4.35 22.96
C ASP A 59 0.11 -4.68 21.55
N TRP A 60 -1.13 -4.30 21.24
CA TRP A 60 -1.73 -4.45 19.91
C TRP A 60 -1.10 -3.57 18.84
N VAL A 61 -0.39 -2.48 19.21
CA VAL A 61 0.23 -1.54 18.28
C VAL A 61 1.28 -2.23 17.43
N ASN A 62 2.09 -3.12 18.02
CA ASN A 62 3.10 -3.84 17.26
C ASN A 62 2.48 -4.78 16.21
N SER A 63 1.43 -5.52 16.60
CA SER A 63 0.66 -6.34 15.65
C SER A 63 0.01 -5.48 14.56
N ASN A 64 -0.54 -4.32 14.91
CA ASN A 64 -1.13 -3.39 13.96
C ASN A 64 -0.09 -2.93 12.92
N ILE A 65 1.09 -2.49 13.38
CA ILE A 65 2.22 -2.09 12.52
C ILE A 65 2.59 -3.22 11.56
N LEU A 66 2.66 -4.47 12.04
CA LEU A 66 2.99 -5.62 11.20
C LEU A 66 1.93 -5.88 10.12
N PHE A 67 0.64 -5.86 10.47
CA PHE A 67 -0.45 -6.03 9.49
C PHE A 67 -0.46 -4.92 8.44
N TRP A 68 -0.36 -3.66 8.87
CA TRP A 68 -0.31 -2.53 7.95
C TRP A 68 0.98 -2.51 7.13
N GLY A 69 2.11 -2.91 7.70
CA GLY A 69 3.37 -3.09 6.99
C GLY A 69 3.23 -4.13 5.87
N LEU A 70 2.55 -5.24 6.12
CA LEU A 70 2.26 -6.25 5.09
C LEU A 70 1.39 -5.68 3.96
N ILE A 71 0.33 -4.94 4.30
CA ILE A 71 -0.53 -4.26 3.33
C ILE A 71 0.28 -3.27 2.48
N LEU A 72 1.18 -2.51 3.11
CA LEU A 72 2.04 -1.54 2.43
C LEU A 72 3.01 -2.23 1.47
N VAL A 73 3.60 -3.36 1.86
CA VAL A 73 4.45 -4.18 0.99
C VAL A 73 3.68 -4.66 -0.23
N VAL A 74 2.48 -5.21 -0.05
CA VAL A 74 1.62 -5.63 -1.17
C VAL A 74 1.26 -4.46 -2.07
N HIS A 75 0.87 -3.32 -1.49
CA HIS A 75 0.52 -2.13 -2.26
C HIS A 75 1.73 -1.58 -3.06
N THR A 76 2.92 -1.64 -2.46
CA THR A 76 4.19 -1.31 -3.13
C THR A 76 4.42 -2.23 -4.33
N LEU A 77 4.28 -3.55 -4.15
CA LEU A 77 4.41 -4.51 -5.25
C LEU A 77 3.43 -4.24 -6.40
N LEU A 78 2.19 -3.86 -6.09
CA LEU A 78 1.17 -3.51 -7.09
C LEU A 78 1.51 -2.22 -7.86
N VAL A 79 1.91 -1.16 -7.16
CA VAL A 79 2.26 0.14 -7.78
C VAL A 79 3.53 -0.01 -8.62
N PHE A 80 4.52 -0.75 -8.12
CA PHE A 80 5.79 -0.99 -8.78
C PHE A 80 5.81 -2.24 -9.66
N ARG A 81 4.66 -2.87 -9.95
CA ARG A 81 4.58 -4.09 -10.80
C ARG A 81 5.32 -3.99 -12.13
N HIS A 82 5.36 -2.78 -12.70
CA HIS A 82 6.03 -2.51 -13.97
C HIS A 82 7.56 -2.40 -13.87
N LYS A 83 8.11 -2.15 -12.67
CA LYS A 83 9.55 -2.12 -12.40
C LYS A 83 10.12 -3.51 -12.13
N PHE A 84 9.27 -4.47 -11.72
CA PHE A 84 9.68 -5.84 -11.44
C PHE A 84 9.48 -6.74 -12.68
N PRO A 85 10.54 -7.15 -13.40
CA PRO A 85 10.42 -7.93 -14.63
C PRO A 85 9.81 -9.32 -14.40
N PHE A 86 10.00 -9.90 -13.21
CA PHE A 86 9.34 -11.16 -12.82
C PHE A 86 7.82 -11.03 -12.73
N LEU A 87 7.32 -9.95 -12.11
CA LEU A 87 5.89 -9.72 -11.94
C LEU A 87 5.21 -9.48 -13.28
N LYS A 88 5.86 -8.71 -14.17
CA LYS A 88 5.38 -8.48 -15.54
C LYS A 88 5.26 -9.79 -16.33
N LYS A 89 6.28 -10.65 -16.30
CA LYS A 89 6.24 -11.98 -16.95
C LYS A 89 5.19 -12.90 -16.34
N TRP A 90 4.92 -12.80 -15.04
CA TRP A 90 3.86 -13.56 -14.39
C TRP A 90 2.47 -13.06 -14.84
N GLU A 91 2.25 -11.75 -14.84
CA GLU A 91 1.00 -11.10 -15.28
C GLU A 91 0.67 -11.45 -16.74
N GLU A 92 1.67 -11.37 -17.62
CA GLU A 92 1.53 -11.72 -19.04
C GLU A 92 1.18 -13.21 -19.25
N ARG A 93 1.76 -14.11 -18.45
CA ARG A 93 1.39 -15.54 -18.47
C ARG A 93 -0.03 -15.80 -17.98
N GLN A 94 -0.51 -15.07 -16.97
CA GLN A 94 -1.89 -15.22 -16.49
C GLN A 94 -2.89 -14.71 -17.52
N ILE A 95 -2.62 -13.56 -18.16
CA ILE A 95 -3.48 -13.02 -19.22
C ILE A 95 -3.59 -14.02 -20.38
N GLN A 96 -2.47 -14.63 -20.80
CA GLN A 96 -2.48 -15.65 -21.85
C GLN A 96 -3.30 -16.88 -21.47
N LYS A 97 -3.21 -17.35 -20.21
CA LYS A 97 -4.05 -18.44 -19.73
C LYS A 97 -5.54 -18.10 -19.80
N TYR A 98 -5.95 -16.93 -19.31
CA TYR A 98 -7.35 -16.52 -19.36
C TYR A 98 -7.86 -16.34 -20.79
N MET A 99 -7.03 -15.86 -21.72
CA MET A 99 -7.39 -15.79 -23.15
C MET A 99 -7.62 -17.19 -23.75
N GLN A 100 -6.76 -18.16 -23.43
CA GLN A 100 -6.90 -19.54 -23.89
C GLN A 100 -8.13 -20.22 -23.28
N GLU A 101 -8.39 -20.02 -21.99
CA GLU A 101 -9.57 -20.54 -21.30
C GLU A 101 -10.88 -19.96 -21.87
N ASP A 102 -10.91 -18.67 -22.21
CA ASP A 102 -12.07 -18.06 -22.89
C ASP A 102 -12.23 -18.63 -24.30
N GLU A 103 -11.15 -18.75 -25.09
CA GLU A 103 -11.21 -19.29 -26.45
C GLU A 103 -11.66 -20.77 -26.47
N GLU A 104 -11.29 -21.57 -25.47
CA GLU A 104 -11.81 -22.93 -25.27
C GLU A 104 -13.27 -22.95 -24.80
N LYS A 105 -13.71 -21.99 -23.99
CA LYS A 105 -15.12 -21.89 -23.54
C LYS A 105 -16.10 -21.50 -24.63
N TRP A 106 -15.64 -20.72 -25.62
CA TRP A 106 -16.44 -20.26 -26.75
C TRP A 106 -16.40 -21.19 -27.97
N ARG A 107 -15.72 -22.33 -27.85
CA ARG A 107 -15.60 -23.38 -28.87
C ARG A 107 -16.45 -24.60 -28.54
#